data_AF-A0A3C1UU91-F1
#
_entry.id   AF-A0A3C1UU91-F1
#
_cell.length_a   1.000
_cell.length_b   1.000
_cell.length_c   1.000
_cell.angle_alpha   90.00
_cell.angle_beta   90.00
_cell.angle_gamma   90.00
#
_symmetry.space_group_name_H-M   'P 1'
#
loop_
_entity.id
_entity.type
_entity.pdbx_description
1 polymer ?
#
loop_
_entity_poly.entity_id
_entity_poly.type
_entity_poly.pdbx_seq_one_letter_code
_entity_poly.pdbx_strand_id
1 'polypeptide(L)'
;MCLIKGLLWGWNGKKRKPYGGATYASNGVPDVTADGMMALCENVSTDFSNIEVGELLWMSGHVGIYIGNGQAVECTPAWKNGVQVTTVLNVKPGTGREWMKHGKLPWITYDAAGSASSSAAADTKTSSVSELPTPGDI
;
A
#
# COMPACT_ATOMS: atom_id res chain seq x y z
N MET A 1 1.32 -10.35 -15.58
CA MET A 1 1.52 -10.51 -14.13
C MET A 1 1.23 -9.16 -13.46
N CYS A 2 0.29 -9.06 -12.53
CA CYS A 2 -0.01 -7.80 -11.84
C CYS A 2 0.92 -7.62 -10.62
N LEU A 3 1.27 -6.38 -10.28
CA LEU A 3 2.15 -6.03 -9.16
C LEU A 3 1.69 -6.65 -7.84
N ILE A 4 0.39 -6.54 -7.54
CA ILE A 4 -0.19 -7.00 -6.28
C ILE A 4 0.01 -8.50 -6.03
N LYS A 5 -0.08 -9.34 -7.07
CA LYS A 5 0.20 -10.78 -6.93
C LYS A 5 1.62 -11.04 -6.45
N GLY A 6 2.61 -10.32 -6.97
CA GLY A 6 3.99 -10.45 -6.51
C GLY A 6 4.13 -10.14 -5.02
N LEU A 7 3.47 -9.07 -4.55
CA LEU A 7 3.44 -8.71 -3.14
C LEU A 7 2.78 -9.80 -2.29
N LEU A 8 1.58 -10.24 -2.67
CA LEU A 8 0.83 -11.27 -1.96
C LEU A 8 1.49 -12.64 -1.99
N TRP A 9 2.32 -12.93 -2.99
CA TRP A 9 3.17 -14.13 -3.10
C TRP A 9 4.47 -14.05 -2.29
N GLY A 10 4.57 -13.10 -1.35
CA GLY A 10 5.68 -13.03 -0.39
C GLY A 10 6.93 -12.33 -0.92
N TRP A 11 6.78 -11.38 -1.85
CA TRP A 11 7.90 -10.50 -2.21
C TRP A 11 8.50 -9.83 -0.98
N ASN A 12 9.83 -9.83 -0.86
CA ASN A 12 10.54 -9.30 0.31
C ASN A 12 11.78 -8.46 -0.05
N GLY A 13 11.90 -8.04 -1.32
CA GLY A 13 12.97 -7.15 -1.77
C GLY A 13 14.37 -7.77 -1.85
N LYS A 14 14.51 -9.09 -1.71
CA LYS A 14 15.82 -9.76 -1.81
C LYS A 14 16.33 -9.75 -3.25
N LYS A 15 17.19 -8.78 -3.58
CA LYS A 15 17.78 -8.55 -4.91
C LYS A 15 18.43 -9.79 -5.56
N ARG A 16 18.95 -10.71 -4.76
CA ARG A 16 19.65 -11.93 -5.24
C ARG A 16 18.73 -13.14 -5.41
N LYS A 17 17.46 -13.03 -5.05
CA LYS A 17 16.47 -14.10 -5.23
C LYS A 17 15.63 -13.81 -6.48
N PRO A 18 15.26 -14.86 -7.25
CA PRO A 18 14.29 -14.72 -8.32
C PRO A 18 13.03 -13.97 -7.83
N TYR A 19 12.48 -13.11 -8.68
CA TYR A 19 11.26 -12.35 -8.39
C TYR A 19 11.29 -11.57 -7.06
N GLY A 20 12.47 -11.14 -6.60
CA GLY A 20 12.62 -10.39 -5.34
C GLY A 20 12.21 -11.17 -4.10
N GLY A 21 12.23 -12.51 -4.17
CA GLY A 21 11.86 -13.41 -3.09
C GLY A 21 10.40 -13.88 -3.10
N ALA A 22 9.58 -13.42 -4.05
CA ALA A 22 8.21 -13.94 -4.23
C ALA A 22 8.23 -15.39 -4.76
N THR A 23 7.27 -16.21 -4.30
CA THR A 23 7.08 -17.59 -4.76
C THR A 23 5.77 -17.68 -5.54
N TYR A 24 5.85 -18.07 -6.81
CA TYR A 24 4.68 -18.19 -7.69
C TYR A 24 3.55 -19.01 -7.03
N ALA A 25 2.31 -18.50 -7.13
CA ALA A 25 1.10 -19.13 -6.61
C ALA A 25 1.18 -19.55 -5.12
N SER A 26 1.88 -18.77 -4.29
CA SER A 26 1.97 -19.00 -2.85
C SER A 26 0.88 -18.26 -2.05
N ASN A 27 0.82 -18.50 -0.73
CA ASN A 27 -0.12 -17.86 0.20
C ASN A 27 -1.61 -18.02 -0.14
N GLY A 28 -1.96 -19.04 -0.93
CA GLY A 28 -3.35 -19.28 -1.36
C GLY A 28 -3.88 -18.23 -2.34
N VAL A 29 -3.01 -17.44 -2.97
CA VAL A 29 -3.39 -16.37 -3.89
C VAL A 29 -3.34 -16.91 -5.34
N PRO A 30 -4.46 -16.95 -6.07
CA PRO A 30 -4.51 -17.57 -7.39
C PRO A 30 -3.86 -16.70 -8.48
N ASP A 31 -3.43 -17.33 -9.57
CA ASP A 31 -2.90 -16.64 -10.75
C ASP A 31 -4.03 -16.23 -11.70
N VAL A 32 -4.67 -15.09 -11.43
CA VAL A 32 -5.79 -14.57 -12.23
C VAL A 32 -5.46 -13.24 -12.93
N THR A 33 -6.29 -12.85 -13.88
CA THR A 33 -6.18 -11.55 -14.58
C THR A 33 -6.54 -10.38 -13.66
N ALA A 34 -6.35 -9.14 -14.12
CA ALA A 34 -6.82 -7.95 -13.40
C ALA A 34 -8.32 -8.02 -13.07
N ASP A 35 -9.12 -8.44 -14.05
CA ASP A 35 -10.57 -8.58 -13.89
C ASP A 35 -10.92 -9.74 -12.94
N GLY A 36 -10.14 -10.83 -13.00
CA GLY A 36 -10.25 -11.93 -12.05
C GLY A 36 -9.90 -11.52 -10.62
N MET A 37 -8.89 -10.66 -10.42
CA MET A 37 -8.56 -10.11 -9.09
C MET A 37 -9.72 -9.29 -8.54
N MET A 38 -10.34 -8.42 -9.36
CA MET A 38 -11.50 -7.63 -8.95
C MET A 38 -12.71 -8.51 -8.62
N ALA A 39 -12.92 -9.61 -9.33
CA ALA A 39 -13.99 -10.56 -9.04
C ALA A 39 -13.83 -11.29 -7.69
N LEU A 40 -12.61 -11.34 -7.14
CA LEU A 40 -12.31 -11.93 -5.85
C LEU A 40 -12.33 -10.91 -4.70
N CYS A 41 -12.52 -9.62 -5.00
CA CYS A 41 -12.59 -8.60 -3.97
C CYS A 41 -13.92 -8.64 -3.22
N GLU A 42 -13.83 -8.28 -1.95
CA GLU A 42 -14.94 -8.05 -1.04
C GLU A 42 -15.24 -6.55 -0.98
N ASN A 43 -16.45 -6.19 -0.55
CA ASN A 43 -16.88 -4.79 -0.38
C ASN A 43 -16.62 -3.91 -1.61
N VAL A 44 -16.88 -4.46 -2.81
CA VAL A 44 -16.65 -3.75 -4.07
C VAL A 44 -17.57 -2.55 -4.18
N SER A 45 -17.00 -1.38 -4.48
CA SER A 45 -17.71 -0.11 -4.56
C SER A 45 -17.22 0.73 -5.75
N THR A 46 -18.10 1.64 -6.20
CA THR A 46 -17.80 2.72 -7.15
C THR A 46 -17.71 4.08 -6.46
N ASP A 47 -18.02 4.15 -5.16
CA ASP A 47 -17.91 5.36 -4.33
C ASP A 47 -16.58 5.36 -3.57
N PHE A 48 -15.69 6.26 -3.96
CA PHE A 48 -14.33 6.39 -3.42
C PHE A 48 -14.24 7.28 -2.18
N SER A 49 -15.35 7.80 -1.66
CA SER A 49 -15.36 8.70 -0.49
C SER A 49 -14.80 8.06 0.78
N ASN A 50 -14.92 6.72 0.91
CA ASN A 50 -14.50 5.94 2.08
C ASN A 50 -13.45 4.87 1.74
N ILE A 51 -12.68 5.06 0.66
CA ILE A 51 -11.64 4.10 0.27
C ILE A 51 -10.55 3.98 1.34
N GLU A 52 -10.17 2.74 1.68
CA GLU A 52 -9.17 2.44 2.69
C GLU A 52 -7.80 2.06 2.10
N VAL A 53 -6.74 2.37 2.83
CA VAL A 53 -5.37 1.99 2.46
C VAL A 53 -5.28 0.47 2.29
N GLY A 54 -4.68 0.04 1.18
CA GLY A 54 -4.53 -1.36 0.82
C GLY A 54 -5.67 -1.90 -0.06
N GLU A 55 -6.73 -1.14 -0.32
CA GLU A 55 -7.78 -1.56 -1.24
C GLU A 55 -7.28 -1.64 -2.68
N LEU A 56 -7.77 -2.65 -3.39
CA LEU A 56 -7.53 -2.82 -4.82
C LEU A 56 -8.29 -1.73 -5.57
N LEU A 57 -7.60 -1.08 -6.50
CA LEU A 57 -8.19 -0.17 -7.48
C LEU A 57 -8.27 -0.90 -8.81
N TRP A 58 -9.38 -0.76 -9.54
CA TRP A 58 -9.60 -1.49 -10.79
C TRP A 58 -10.19 -0.61 -11.90
N MET A 59 -9.71 -0.85 -13.11
CA MET A 59 -10.36 -0.54 -14.38
C MET A 59 -10.15 -1.73 -15.31
N SER A 60 -10.93 -1.83 -16.40
CA SER A 60 -10.82 -2.98 -17.32
C SER A 60 -9.37 -3.31 -17.69
N GLY A 61 -8.93 -4.53 -17.35
CA GLY A 61 -7.59 -5.03 -17.65
C GLY A 61 -6.44 -4.48 -16.78
N HIS A 62 -6.70 -3.63 -15.78
CA HIS A 62 -5.65 -3.00 -14.97
C HIS A 62 -6.01 -2.84 -13.49
N VAL A 63 -5.00 -2.97 -12.63
CA VAL A 63 -5.15 -2.83 -11.18
C VAL A 63 -4.05 -2.01 -10.54
N GLY A 64 -4.40 -1.33 -9.47
CA GLY A 64 -3.50 -0.63 -8.55
C GLY A 64 -3.86 -0.91 -7.10
N ILE A 65 -3.08 -0.38 -6.18
CA ILE A 65 -3.34 -0.47 -4.73
C ILE A 65 -3.37 0.95 -4.17
N TYR A 66 -4.44 1.29 -3.45
CA TYR A 66 -4.53 2.57 -2.76
C TYR A 66 -3.55 2.61 -1.59
N ILE A 67 -2.76 3.68 -1.50
CA ILE A 67 -1.74 3.86 -0.46
C ILE A 67 -2.06 5.05 0.47
N GLY A 68 -3.27 5.59 0.40
CA GLY A 68 -3.69 6.76 1.18
C GLY A 68 -3.41 8.09 0.48
N ASN A 69 -3.88 9.18 1.08
CA ASN A 69 -3.66 10.55 0.63
C ASN A 69 -4.01 10.79 -0.85
N GLY A 70 -4.99 10.08 -1.41
CA GLY A 70 -5.37 10.17 -2.82
C GLY A 70 -4.30 9.63 -3.78
N GLN A 71 -3.47 8.68 -3.36
CA GLN A 71 -2.40 8.09 -4.17
C GLN A 71 -2.54 6.56 -4.28
N ALA A 72 -2.05 6.02 -5.39
CA ALA A 72 -2.01 4.60 -5.66
C ALA A 72 -0.63 4.16 -6.13
N VAL A 73 -0.29 2.89 -5.89
CA VAL A 73 0.82 2.22 -6.57
C VAL A 73 0.23 1.35 -7.68
N GLU A 74 0.71 1.53 -8.90
CA GLU A 74 0.31 0.73 -10.06
C GLU A 74 1.52 0.38 -10.93
N CYS A 75 1.39 -0.67 -11.74
CA CYS A 75 2.41 -1.07 -12.71
C CYS A 75 1.80 -1.07 -14.10
N THR A 76 2.11 -0.07 -14.91
CA THR A 76 1.59 0.02 -16.28
C THR A 76 2.70 -0.20 -17.30
N PRO A 77 2.52 -1.13 -18.25
CA PRO A 77 3.46 -1.33 -19.34
C PRO A 77 3.49 -0.14 -20.32
N ALA A 78 2.47 0.74 -20.28
CA ALA A 78 2.40 1.92 -21.14
C ALA A 78 3.42 3.00 -20.78
N TRP A 79 4.02 2.95 -19.58
CA TRP A 79 5.02 3.91 -19.15
C TRP A 79 6.39 3.24 -19.01
N LYS A 80 7.44 3.91 -19.49
CA LYS A 80 8.83 3.40 -19.44
C LYS A 80 9.30 3.01 -18.02
N ASN A 81 8.64 3.51 -16.98
CA ASN A 81 9.07 3.41 -15.58
C ASN A 81 8.29 2.39 -14.73
N GLY A 82 7.89 1.23 -15.28
CA GLY A 82 7.43 0.09 -14.48
C GLY A 82 6.39 0.41 -13.38
N VAL A 83 6.77 0.19 -12.11
CA VAL A 83 5.94 0.50 -10.93
C VAL A 83 6.02 1.98 -10.59
N GLN A 84 4.86 2.63 -10.41
CA GLN A 84 4.76 4.05 -10.16
C GLN A 84 3.75 4.38 -9.06
N VAL A 85 3.94 5.55 -8.44
CA VAL A 85 2.93 6.18 -7.60
C VAL A 85 2.16 7.19 -8.44
N THR A 86 0.83 7.05 -8.50
CA THR A 86 -0.07 7.92 -9.28
C THR A 86 -1.14 8.55 -8.40
N THR A 87 -1.69 9.68 -8.85
CA THR A 87 -2.87 10.28 -8.20
C THR A 87 -4.12 9.45 -8.53
N VAL A 88 -4.95 9.18 -7.53
CA VAL A 88 -6.30 8.63 -7.71
C VAL A 88 -7.26 9.78 -7.95
N LEU A 89 -7.64 9.97 -9.21
CA LEU A 89 -8.43 11.13 -9.64
C LEU A 89 -9.86 11.14 -9.04
N ASN A 90 -10.36 9.97 -8.62
CA ASN A 90 -11.64 9.85 -7.90
C ASN A 90 -11.60 10.50 -6.50
N VAL A 91 -10.41 10.65 -5.90
CA VAL A 91 -10.24 11.13 -4.52
C VAL A 91 -9.76 12.59 -4.49
N LYS A 92 -8.87 12.99 -5.43
CA LYS A 92 -8.37 14.36 -5.49
C LYS A 92 -7.96 14.76 -6.92
N PRO A 93 -7.98 16.06 -7.25
CA PRO A 93 -7.51 16.54 -8.55
C PRO A 93 -5.99 16.39 -8.69
N GLY A 94 -5.50 16.26 -9.92
CA GLY A 94 -4.08 16.20 -10.24
C GLY A 94 -3.81 15.50 -11.57
N THR A 95 -2.57 15.05 -11.77
CA THR A 95 -2.20 14.17 -12.87
C THR A 95 -2.14 12.74 -12.34
N GLY A 96 -2.93 11.84 -12.93
CA GLY A 96 -3.04 10.48 -12.45
C GLY A 96 -4.06 9.67 -13.24
N ARG A 97 -4.70 8.73 -12.54
CA ARG A 97 -5.66 7.79 -13.11
C ARG A 97 -6.99 7.86 -12.38
N GLU A 98 -8.06 7.83 -13.16
CA GLU A 98 -9.40 7.54 -12.68
C GLU A 98 -9.65 6.04 -12.73
N TRP A 99 -10.21 5.50 -11.65
CA TRP A 99 -10.52 4.09 -11.47
C TRP A 99 -12.03 3.88 -11.49
N MET A 100 -12.46 2.71 -11.94
CA MET A 100 -13.88 2.40 -12.08
C MET A 100 -14.46 1.82 -10.79
N LYS A 101 -13.67 1.00 -10.08
CA LYS A 101 -14.07 0.33 -8.84
C LYS A 101 -12.91 0.22 -7.89
N HIS A 102 -13.23 0.00 -6.62
CA HIS A 102 -12.29 -0.44 -5.60
C HIS A 102 -12.90 -1.58 -4.76
N GLY A 103 -12.06 -2.29 -4.01
CA GLY A 103 -12.52 -3.34 -3.10
C GLY A 103 -11.39 -3.94 -2.26
N LYS A 104 -11.78 -4.66 -1.20
CA LYS A 104 -10.86 -5.31 -0.26
C LYS A 104 -10.41 -6.66 -0.80
N LEU A 105 -9.12 -6.96 -0.69
CA LEU A 105 -8.58 -8.26 -1.05
C LEU A 105 -8.70 -9.23 0.14
N PRO A 106 -9.16 -10.47 -0.05
CA PRO A 106 -9.37 -11.41 1.05
C PRO A 106 -8.08 -11.86 1.76
N TRP A 107 -6.91 -11.58 1.15
CA TRP A 107 -5.59 -11.89 1.71
C TRP A 107 -4.96 -10.73 2.49
N ILE A 108 -5.67 -9.60 2.62
CA ILE A 108 -5.20 -8.42 3.35
C ILE A 108 -6.10 -8.21 4.57
N THR A 109 -5.50 -8.02 5.74
CA THR A 109 -6.20 -7.59 6.94
C THR A 109 -6.24 -6.07 6.97
N TYR A 110 -7.45 -5.51 7.13
CA TYR A 110 -7.69 -4.08 7.20
C TYR A 110 -8.05 -3.73 8.63
N ASP A 111 -7.12 -3.10 9.35
CA ASP A 111 -7.41 -2.55 10.68
C ASP A 111 -8.21 -1.26 10.52
N ALA A 112 -9.31 -1.13 11.26
CA ALA A 112 -10.10 0.09 11.30
C ALA A 112 -9.30 1.19 12.03
N ALA A 113 -8.38 1.86 11.32
CA ALA A 113 -7.66 3.02 11.85
C ALA A 113 -7.16 3.92 10.71
N GLY A 114 -7.76 5.11 10.58
CA GLY A 114 -7.34 6.09 9.59
C GLY A 114 -8.00 7.47 9.61
N SER A 115 -8.56 7.94 10.74
CA SER A 115 -8.65 9.40 10.94
C SER A 115 -7.22 9.91 11.04
N ALA A 116 -6.78 10.66 10.04
CA ALA A 116 -5.45 11.26 10.00
C ALA A 116 -5.24 12.17 11.22
N SER A 117 -4.48 11.71 12.22
CA SER A 117 -3.86 12.61 13.18
C SER A 117 -2.70 13.31 12.48
N SER A 118 -2.91 14.58 12.15
CA SER A 118 -1.86 15.53 11.82
C SER A 118 -0.95 15.73 13.03
N SER A 119 0.29 15.24 12.99
CA SER A 119 1.33 15.72 13.90
C SER A 119 2.03 16.93 13.29
N ALA A 120 1.64 18.10 13.77
CA ALA A 120 2.40 19.33 13.61
C ALA A 120 3.69 19.27 14.44
N ALA A 121 4.73 19.91 13.92
CA ALA A 121 6.10 19.93 14.44
C ALA A 121 6.24 20.57 15.84
N ALA A 122 7.21 20.06 16.62
CA ALA A 122 7.95 20.80 17.64
C ALA A 122 9.30 20.08 17.82
N ASP A 123 10.38 20.58 17.21
CA ASP A 123 11.31 21.61 17.70
C ASP A 123 12.35 21.05 18.69
N THR A 124 13.61 21.22 18.29
CA THR A 124 14.84 20.66 18.89
C THR A 124 15.35 21.59 19.99
N LYS A 125 15.57 21.09 21.22
CA LYS A 125 16.57 21.67 22.13
C LYS A 125 17.07 20.74 23.26
N THR A 126 18.25 20.17 23.02
CA THR A 126 19.49 20.17 23.85
C THR A 126 19.45 20.14 25.39
N SER A 127 20.00 19.04 25.92
CA SER A 127 20.90 18.84 27.09
C SER A 127 20.48 19.13 28.53
N SER A 128 20.52 18.10 29.39
CA SER A 128 21.59 17.89 30.40
C SER A 128 21.27 16.65 31.27
N VAL A 129 22.20 15.68 31.37
CA VAL A 129 22.15 14.61 32.37
C VAL A 129 23.04 15.04 33.52
N SER A 130 22.45 15.31 34.68
CA SER A 130 23.16 15.46 35.95
C SER A 130 23.29 14.10 36.62
N GLU A 131 24.54 13.72 36.86
CA GLU A 131 25.00 12.56 37.62
C GLU A 131 24.52 12.65 39.09
N LEU A 132 23.94 11.56 39.61
CA LEU A 132 23.68 11.41 41.05
C LEU A 132 24.81 10.59 41.67
N PRO A 133 25.55 11.12 42.68
CA PRO A 133 26.46 10.31 43.48
C PRO A 133 25.68 9.58 44.57
N THR A 134 26.06 8.33 44.87
CA THR A 134 25.69 7.69 46.14
C THR A 134 26.89 7.26 46.96
N PRO A 135 26.78 7.36 48.30
CA PRO A 135 27.89 7.45 49.24
C PRO A 135 28.32 6.08 49.76
N GLY A 136 29.56 6.02 50.27
CA GLY A 136 30.25 4.82 50.72
C GLY A 136 29.86 4.29 52.09
N ASP A 137 30.64 3.28 52.52
CA ASP A 137 31.26 3.10 53.85
C ASP A 137 31.29 1.61 54.24
N ILE A 138 32.42 0.91 54.01
CA ILE A 138 33.51 0.58 54.97
C ILE A 138 34.54 -0.33 54.31
#